data_AF-A0A924TJU8-F1
#
_entry.id   AF-A0A924TJU8-F1
#
_cell.length_a   1.000
_cell.length_b   1.000
_cell.length_c   1.000
_cell.angle_alpha   90.00
_cell.angle_beta   90.00
_cell.angle_gamma   90.00
#
_symmetry.space_group_name_H-M   'P 1'
#
loop_
_entity.id
_entity.type
_entity.pdbx_description
1 polymer ?
#
loop_
_entity_poly.entity_id
_entity_poly.type
_entity_poly.pdbx_seq_one_letter_code
_entity_poly.pdbx_strand_id
1 'polypeptide(L)' 'MSKQESLIIGRQPLIEALQSGRAIDKILVQNNANGEVLSQIRALSKEFNIPMQIVPAEKLNYLTKANHQG' A
#
# COMPACT_ATOMS: atom_id res chain seq x y z
N MET A 1 -21.89 -12.32 0.36
CA MET A 1 -20.86 -12.15 -0.70
C MET A 1 -19.60 -11.64 -0.03
N SER A 2 -18.63 -12.53 0.17
CA SER A 2 -17.32 -12.20 0.73
C SER A 2 -16.59 -11.30 -0.27
N LYS A 3 -16.55 -10.00 0.02
CA LYS A 3 -15.80 -9.01 -0.77
C LYS A 3 -14.35 -9.51 -0.77
N GLN A 4 -13.90 -10.07 -1.89
CA GLN A 4 -12.50 -10.42 -2.08
C GLN A 4 -11.74 -9.10 -2.13
N GLU A 5 -11.34 -8.59 -0.96
CA GLU A 5 -10.41 -7.49 -0.85
C GLU A 5 -9.14 -7.93 -1.54
N SER A 6 -8.93 -7.44 -2.76
CA SER A 6 -7.72 -7.72 -3.53
C SER A 6 -6.59 -6.95 -2.86
N LEU A 7 -5.99 -7.58 -1.86
CA LEU A 7 -4.88 -6.99 -1.12
C LEU A 7 -3.65 -6.96 -2.02
N ILE A 8 -3.13 -5.76 -2.28
CA ILE A 8 -1.86 -5.57 -2.99
C ILE A 8 -0.78 -5.40 -1.92
N ILE A 9 0.25 -6.25 -1.97
CA ILE A 9 1.26 -6.35 -0.92
C ILE A 9 2.63 -6.14 -1.54
N GLY A 10 3.42 -5.25 -0.95
CA GLY A 10 4.75 -4.89 -1.42
C GLY A 10 4.74 -3.64 -2.30
N ARG A 11 5.93 -3.02 -2.41
CA ARG A 11 6.11 -1.70 -3.02
C ARG A 11 5.96 -1.73 -4.54
N GLN A 12 6.57 -2.71 -5.21
CA GLN A 12 6.49 -2.84 -6.68
C GLN A 12 5.07 -3.18 -7.16
N PRO A 13 4.36 -4.19 -6.59
CA PRO A 13 2.97 -4.46 -6.96
C PRO A 13 2.05 -3.27 -6.72
N LEU A 14 2.31 -2.47 -5.67
CA LEU A 14 1.56 -1.25 -5.41
C LEU A 14 1.79 -0.19 -6.50
N ILE A 15 3.03 0.00 -6.96
CA ILE A 15 3.34 0.93 -8.06
C ILE A 15 2.66 0.48 -9.36
N GLU A 16 2.75 -0.81 -9.70
CA GLU A 16 2.08 -1.35 -10.88
C GLU A 16 0.55 -1.18 -10.81
N ALA A 17 -0.04 -1.38 -9.63
CA ALA A 17 -1.47 -1.16 -9.42
C ALA A 17 -1.87 0.31 -9.56
N LEU A 18 -1.06 1.23 -9.02
CA LEU A 18 -1.26 2.67 -9.17
C LEU A 18 -1.16 3.09 -10.65
N GLN A 19 -0.15 2.60 -11.36
CA GLN A 19 0.09 2.92 -12.77
C GLN A 19 -0.93 2.31 -13.72
N SER A 20 -1.46 1.12 -13.39
CA SER A 20 -2.52 0.46 -14.17
C SER A 20 -3.90 1.11 -13.99
N GLY A 21 -4.01 2.16 -13.16
CA GLY A 21 -5.27 2.85 -12.88
C GLY A 21 -6.26 1.99 -12.09
N ARG A 22 -5.76 0.97 -11.36
CA ARG A 22 -6.60 0.14 -10.51
C ARG A 22 -7.20 1.00 -9.39
N ALA A 23 -8.48 0.83 -9.13
CA ALA A 23 -9.13 1.49 -8.01
C ALA A 23 -8.51 1.00 -6.68
N ILE A 24 -7.91 1.91 -5.93
CA ILE A 24 -7.31 1.65 -4.62
C ILE A 24 -8.02 2.53 -3.59
N ASP A 25 -8.64 1.89 -2.59
CA ASP A 25 -9.38 2.60 -1.55
C ASP A 25 -8.46 3.36 -0.58
N LYS A 26 -7.35 2.73 -0.17
CA LYS A 26 -6.35 3.31 0.73
C LYS A 26 -5.03 2.55 0.65
N ILE A 27 -3.94 3.22 1.00
CA ILE A 27 -2.60 2.64 1.09
C ILE A 27 -2.20 2.60 2.56
N LEU A 28 -1.78 1.43 3.04
CA LEU A 28 -1.24 1.26 4.39
C LEU A 28 0.27 1.15 4.32
N VAL A 29 0.98 1.90 5.15
CA VAL A 29 2.46 1.98 5.15
C VAL A 29 2.98 1.74 6.56
N GLN A 30 4.02 0.92 6.72
CA GLN A 30 4.64 0.74 8.02
C GLN A 30 5.33 2.04 8.49
N ASN A 31 5.25 2.34 9.78
CA ASN A 31 5.89 3.53 10.39
C ASN A 31 7.39 3.71 10.07
N ASN A 32 8.12 2.62 9.91
CA ASN A 32 9.56 2.62 9.65
C ASN A 32 9.90 2.49 8.16
N ALA A 33 8.89 2.48 7.27
CA ALA A 33 9.11 2.45 5.84
C ALA A 33 9.76 3.78 5.41
N ASN A 34 10.92 3.67 4.75
CA ASN A 34 11.68 4.79 4.22
C ASN A 34 12.31 4.38 2.88
N GLY A 35 12.79 5.38 2.13
CA GLY A 35 13.51 5.19 0.87
C GLY A 35 12.83 5.84 -0.34
N GLU A 36 13.55 5.89 -1.45
CA GLU A 36 13.14 6.54 -2.70
C GLU A 36 11.80 6.01 -3.25
N VAL A 37 11.61 4.69 -3.19
CA VAL A 37 10.37 4.03 -3.61
C VAL A 37 9.16 4.51 -2.81
N LEU A 38 9.32 4.79 -1.51
CA LEU A 38 8.21 5.31 -0.71
C LEU A 38 7.88 6.76 -1.07
N SER A 39 8.89 7.57 -1.40
CA SER A 39 8.67 8.93 -1.90
C SER A 39 7.87 8.91 -3.22
N GLN A 40 8.16 7.95 -4.10
CA GLN A 40 7.40 7.73 -5.33
C GLN A 40 5.94 7.34 -5.03
N ILE A 41 5.72 6.37 -4.13
CA ILE A 41 4.37 5.97 -3.71
C ILE A 41 3.60 7.14 -3.10
N ARG A 42 4.25 8.00 -2.30
CA ARG A 42 3.64 9.22 -1.74
C ARG A 42 3.24 10.22 -2.83
N ALA A 43 4.06 10.39 -3.87
CA ALA A 43 3.73 11.25 -5.00
C ALA A 43 2.51 10.72 -5.76
N LEU A 44 2.54 9.44 -6.16
CA LEU A 44 1.42 8.78 -6.86
C LEU A 44 0.13 8.79 -6.03
N SER A 45 0.22 8.50 -4.73
CA SER A 45 -0.92 8.54 -3.81
C SER A 45 -1.58 9.91 -3.78
N LYS A 46 -0.81 11.01 -3.83
CA LYS A 46 -1.36 12.37 -3.91
C LYS A 46 -1.97 12.67 -5.27
N GLU A 47 -1.30 12.25 -6.35
CA GLU A 47 -1.77 12.43 -7.72
C GLU A 47 -3.15 11.77 -7.95
N PHE A 48 -3.30 10.53 -7.46
CA PHE A 48 -4.55 9.78 -7.56
C PHE A 48 -5.55 10.05 -6.43
N ASN A 49 -5.27 11.00 -5.52
CA ASN A 49 -6.10 11.31 -4.35
C ASN A 49 -6.42 10.08 -3.46
N ILE A 50 -5.48 9.14 -3.36
CA ILE A 50 -5.62 7.94 -2.55
C ILE A 50 -5.10 8.25 -1.13
N PRO A 51 -5.88 7.97 -0.07
CA PRO A 51 -5.44 8.21 1.28
C PRO A 51 -4.34 7.22 1.70
N MET A 52 -3.27 7.75 2.29
CA MET A 52 -2.19 6.95 2.87
C MET A 52 -2.26 6.98 4.40
N GLN A 53 -2.26 5.82 5.02
CA GLN A 53 -2.28 5.68 6.48
C GLN A 53 -1.03 4.94 6.97
N ILE A 54 -0.34 5.59 7.90
CA ILE A 54 0.80 4.96 8.59
C ILE A 54 0.25 4.05 9.69
N VAL A 55 0.72 2.81 9.71
CA VAL A 55 0.27 1.78 10.66
C VAL A 55 1.46 1.04 11.29
N PRO A 56 1.32 0.48 12.50
CA PRO A 56 2.31 -0.43 13.05
C PRO A 56 2.44 -1.71 12.20
N ALA A 57 3.60 -2.36 12.23
CA ALA A 57 3.84 -3.61 11.53
C ALA A 57 2.82 -4.70 11.91
N GLU A 58 2.41 -4.76 13.18
CA GLU A 58 1.38 -5.66 13.70
C GLU A 58 0.06 -5.56 12.94
N LYS A 59 -0.34 -4.36 12.53
CA LYS A 59 -1.58 -4.14 11.79
C LYS A 59 -1.48 -4.64 10.36
N LEU A 60 -0.31 -4.53 9.73
CA LEU A 60 -0.06 -5.13 8.42
C LEU A 60 -0.05 -6.66 8.51
N ASN A 61 0.62 -7.22 9.53
CA ASN A 61 0.66 -8.66 9.82
C ASN A 61 -0.75 -9.25 10.09
N TYR A 62 -1.65 -8.47 10.69
CA TYR A 62 -3.04 -8.89 10.91
C TYR A 62 -3.83 -8.99 9.60
N LEU A 63 -3.63 -8.03 8.69
CA LEU A 63 -4.32 -8.00 7.39
C LEU A 63 -3.81 -9.08 6.44
N THR A 64 -2.54 -9.45 6.57
CA THR A 64 -1.95 -10.50 5.75
C THR A 64 -0.76 -11.14 6.46
N LYS A 65 -0.67 -12.47 6.36
CA LYS A 65 0.52 -13.23 6.78
C LYS A 65 1.65 -13.16 5.75
N ALA A 66 1.44 -12.49 4.61
CA ALA A 66 2.44 -12.39 3.56
C ALA A 66 3.50 -11.32 3.89
N ASN A 67 4.72 -11.56 3.40
CA ASN A 67 5.88 -10.76 3.75
C ASN A 67 5.81 -9.37 3.09
N HIS A 68 5.39 -8.38 3.87
CA HIS A 68 5.06 -7.02 3.43
C HIS A 68 6.23 -6.05 3.30
N GLN A 69 7.44 -6.41 3.76
CA GLN A 69 8.69 -5.60 3.70
C GLN A 69 8.59 -4.10 4.11
N GLY A 70 7.55 -3.72 4.88
CA GLY A 70 7.39 -2.37 5.43
C GLY A 70 6.75 -1.35 4.49
#